data_AF-A0A090AN54-F1
#
_entry.id   AF-A0A090AN54-F1
#
_cell.length_a   1.000
_cell.length_b   1.000
_cell.length_c   1.000
_cell.angle_alpha   90.00
_cell.angle_beta   90.00
_cell.angle_gamma   90.00
#
_symmetry.space_group_name_H-M   'P 1'
#
loop_
_entity.id
_entity.type
_entity.pdbx_description
1 polymer ?
#
loop_
_entity_poly.entity_id
_entity_poly.type
_entity_poly.pdbx_seq_one_letter_code
_entity_poly.pdbx_strand_id
1 'polypeptide(L)'
;MSDADTRVTDSTDNETENIEIGSQNHSILQARLAGLFLADDRYTVATELSLDVQGKDISSFFKESKNELKPDICLYPIDSDFDLIDTRERDDILRRAEMPCLVIEILSPTDKIAITVAKIRAYLKLGVKSCWLVFPDLKAIAIYSAGNDIQTFDMQHTEIVDKILDIHLSMPRIFATKT
;
A
#
# COMPACT_ATOMS: atom_id res chain seq x y z
N MET A 1 10.29 56.89 -19.28
CA MET A 1 9.64 56.34 -18.07
C MET A 1 8.28 55.87 -18.53
N SER A 2 8.12 54.71 -19.17
CA SER A 2 8.31 53.31 -18.70
C SER A 2 7.42 52.95 -17.52
N ASP A 3 6.12 52.82 -17.77
CA ASP A 3 5.23 52.04 -16.90
C ASP A 3 4.76 50.83 -17.71
N ALA A 4 5.54 49.76 -17.57
CA ALA A 4 5.05 48.41 -17.76
C ALA A 4 4.50 47.97 -16.41
N ASP A 5 3.19 47.70 -16.32
CA ASP A 5 2.66 46.96 -15.18
C ASP A 5 1.74 45.82 -15.67
N THR A 6 2.45 44.74 -15.99
CA THR A 6 2.17 43.36 -15.62
C THR A 6 0.70 42.96 -15.48
N ARG A 7 0.21 42.23 -16.51
CA ARG A 7 -0.87 41.26 -16.36
C ARG A 7 -0.55 40.31 -15.20
N VAL A 8 -1.32 40.40 -14.13
CA VAL A 8 -1.44 39.32 -13.14
C VAL A 8 -2.15 38.18 -13.86
N THR A 9 -1.39 37.22 -14.37
CA THR A 9 -1.92 35.90 -14.71
C THR A 9 -2.10 35.16 -13.41
N ASP A 10 -3.34 35.12 -12.95
CA ASP A 10 -3.82 34.18 -11.93
C ASP A 10 -3.59 32.77 -12.48
N SER A 11 -2.46 32.18 -12.08
CA SER A 11 -2.17 30.77 -12.33
C SER A 11 -2.82 30.02 -11.19
N THR A 12 -4.09 29.70 -11.38
CA THR A 12 -4.71 28.61 -10.67
C THR A 12 -4.00 27.33 -11.10
N ASP A 13 -2.92 27.01 -10.40
CA ASP A 13 -2.35 25.67 -10.37
C ASP A 13 -3.46 24.74 -9.84
N ASN A 14 -4.26 24.23 -10.79
CA ASN A 14 -5.13 23.10 -10.58
C ASN A 14 -4.20 21.92 -10.29
N GLU A 15 -3.82 21.77 -9.02
CA GLU A 15 -3.31 20.52 -8.48
C GLU A 15 -4.38 19.48 -8.83
N THR A 16 -4.15 18.77 -9.93
CA THR A 16 -5.03 17.70 -10.36
C THR A 16 -4.90 16.67 -9.27
N GLU A 17 -5.89 16.59 -8.38
CA GLU A 17 -5.99 15.51 -7.41
C GLU A 17 -5.70 14.24 -8.20
N ASN A 18 -4.66 13.54 -7.79
CA ASN A 18 -4.21 12.34 -8.47
C ASN A 18 -5.26 11.28 -8.15
N ILE A 19 -6.36 11.27 -8.91
CA ILE A 19 -7.47 10.34 -8.72
C ILE A 19 -6.87 8.96 -8.92
N GLU A 20 -6.82 8.18 -7.86
CA GLU A 20 -6.38 6.80 -7.87
C GLU A 20 -7.36 6.00 -8.73
N ILE A 21 -6.98 5.69 -9.97
CA ILE A 21 -7.81 4.95 -10.90
C ILE A 21 -7.55 3.46 -10.68
N GLY A 22 -8.53 2.77 -10.11
CA GLY A 22 -8.54 1.31 -9.97
C GLY A 22 -8.56 0.62 -11.34
N SER A 23 -7.39 0.40 -11.94
CA SER A 23 -7.25 -0.30 -13.21
C SER A 23 -7.69 -1.77 -13.12
N GLN A 24 -7.98 -2.40 -14.26
CA GLN A 24 -8.42 -3.80 -14.31
C GLN A 24 -7.41 -4.75 -13.63
N ASN A 25 -6.12 -4.61 -13.92
CA ASN A 25 -5.10 -5.48 -13.33
C ASN A 25 -4.94 -5.22 -11.83
N HIS A 26 -4.96 -3.95 -11.42
CA HIS A 26 -4.88 -3.56 -10.01
C HIS A 26 -6.05 -4.17 -9.22
N SER A 27 -7.29 -3.95 -9.65
CA SER A 27 -8.48 -4.43 -8.93
C SER A 27 -8.55 -5.96 -8.84
N ILE A 28 -8.20 -6.68 -9.91
CA ILE A 28 -8.16 -8.14 -9.90
C ILE A 28 -7.07 -8.66 -8.96
N LEU A 29 -5.86 -8.07 -8.99
CA LEU A 29 -4.77 -8.49 -8.12
C LEU A 29 -5.05 -8.18 -6.65
N GLN A 30 -5.66 -7.03 -6.35
CA GLN A 30 -6.06 -6.68 -4.99
C GLN A 30 -7.03 -7.71 -4.43
N ALA A 31 -8.11 -8.00 -5.17
CA ALA A 31 -9.10 -9.00 -4.76
C ALA A 31 -8.51 -10.40 -4.61
N ARG A 32 -7.61 -10.81 -5.52
CA ARG A 32 -6.95 -12.12 -5.46
C ARG A 32 -6.02 -12.25 -4.28
N LEU A 33 -5.16 -11.26 -4.06
CA LEU A 33 -4.24 -11.27 -2.93
C LEU A 33 -5.02 -11.28 -1.62
N ALA A 34 -6.02 -10.40 -1.48
CA ALA A 34 -6.89 -10.40 -0.30
C ALA A 34 -7.54 -11.78 -0.09
N GLY A 35 -8.10 -12.39 -1.14
CA GLY A 35 -8.70 -13.72 -1.07
C GLY A 35 -7.72 -14.85 -0.72
N LEU A 36 -6.46 -14.76 -1.16
CA LEU A 36 -5.40 -15.70 -0.78
C LEU A 36 -5.03 -15.54 0.70
N PHE A 37 -4.96 -14.31 1.20
CA PHE A 37 -4.64 -14.02 2.60
C PHE A 37 -5.80 -14.33 3.56
N LEU A 38 -7.05 -14.23 3.12
CA LEU A 38 -8.21 -14.62 3.94
C LEU A 38 -8.23 -16.13 4.28
N ALA A 39 -7.42 -16.94 3.59
CA ALA A 39 -7.26 -18.36 3.90
C ALA A 39 -6.17 -18.63 4.97
N ASP A 40 -5.42 -17.61 5.39
CA ASP A 40 -4.41 -17.69 6.45
C ASP A 40 -5.03 -17.23 7.77
N ASP A 41 -5.26 -18.17 8.69
CA ASP A 41 -5.93 -17.94 9.97
C ASP A 41 -5.08 -17.15 10.97
N ARG A 42 -3.82 -16.87 10.64
CA ARG A 42 -2.92 -16.04 11.45
C ARG A 42 -3.21 -14.55 11.34
N TYR A 43 -4.03 -14.13 10.37
CA TYR A 43 -4.20 -12.71 10.07
C TYR A 43 -5.65 -12.29 9.85
N THR A 44 -5.93 -11.03 10.19
CA THR A 44 -7.07 -10.32 9.65
C THR A 44 -6.62 -9.44 8.49
N VAL A 45 -7.38 -9.47 7.39
CA VAL A 45 -7.09 -8.76 6.14
C VAL A 45 -8.01 -7.56 6.00
N ALA A 46 -7.44 -6.39 5.69
CA ALA A 46 -8.19 -5.18 5.36
C ALA A 46 -7.70 -4.57 4.04
N THR A 47 -8.61 -4.00 3.27
CA THR A 47 -8.33 -3.31 2.01
C THR A 47 -8.70 -1.84 2.13
N GLU A 48 -7.94 -0.94 1.51
CA GLU A 48 -8.22 0.51 1.50
C GLU A 48 -8.33 1.14 2.91
N LEU A 49 -7.69 0.53 3.92
CA LEU A 49 -7.80 0.98 5.31
C LEU A 49 -6.86 2.16 5.56
N SER A 50 -7.44 3.31 5.89
CA SER A 50 -6.70 4.50 6.28
C SER A 50 -5.89 4.27 7.57
N LEU A 51 -4.58 4.52 7.50
CA LEU A 51 -3.67 4.49 8.64
C LEU A 51 -3.42 5.91 9.14
N ASP A 52 -3.56 6.12 10.44
CA ASP A 52 -3.30 7.38 11.10
C ASP A 52 -1.79 7.58 11.27
N VAL A 53 -1.26 8.59 10.58
CA VAL A 53 0.14 9.01 10.67
C VAL A 53 0.27 10.44 11.18
N GLN A 54 -0.77 10.99 11.79
CA GLN A 54 -0.74 12.32 12.38
C GLN A 54 0.38 12.42 13.43
N GLY A 55 1.20 13.46 13.31
CA GLY A 55 2.32 13.70 14.22
C GLY A 55 3.50 12.73 14.09
N LYS A 56 3.48 11.80 13.11
CA LYS A 56 4.61 10.92 12.80
C LYS A 56 5.55 11.64 11.83
N ASP A 57 6.86 11.63 12.11
CA ASP A 57 7.84 12.19 11.18
C ASP A 57 8.14 11.21 10.04
N ILE A 58 7.33 11.33 8.98
CA ILE A 58 7.52 10.64 7.70
C ILE A 58 7.75 11.62 6.54
N SER A 59 7.89 12.92 6.86
CA SER A 59 8.04 14.02 5.90
C SER A 59 9.27 13.87 5.01
N SER A 60 10.31 13.18 5.51
CA SER A 60 11.52 12.83 4.76
C SER A 60 11.28 11.80 3.65
N PHE A 61 10.18 11.04 3.73
CA PHE A 61 9.85 9.97 2.79
C PHE A 61 8.67 10.35 1.91
N PHE A 62 7.59 10.88 2.50
CA PHE A 62 6.34 11.11 1.78
C PHE A 62 5.75 12.47 2.20
N LYS A 63 6.04 13.51 1.41
CA LYS A 63 5.62 14.89 1.70
C LYS A 63 4.12 15.13 1.48
N GLU A 64 3.48 14.25 0.73
CA GLU A 64 2.08 14.38 0.29
C GLU A 64 1.08 13.87 1.35
N SER A 65 1.51 13.04 2.31
CA SER A 65 0.62 12.58 3.39
C SER A 65 0.42 13.69 4.41
N LYS A 66 -0.74 14.35 4.38
CA LYS A 66 -1.06 15.37 5.38
C LYS A 66 -1.27 14.77 6.76
N ASN A 67 -1.84 13.55 6.88
CA ASN A 67 -2.04 12.81 8.15
C ASN A 67 -2.36 11.32 7.97
N GLU A 68 -2.29 10.79 6.74
CA GLU A 68 -2.81 9.46 6.42
C GLU A 68 -1.93 8.75 5.40
N LEU A 69 -1.79 7.43 5.55
CA LEU A 69 -1.37 6.53 4.49
C LEU A 69 -2.46 5.48 4.28
N LYS A 70 -2.74 5.13 3.03
CA LYS A 70 -3.76 4.14 2.68
C LYS A 70 -3.12 3.09 1.77
N PRO A 71 -2.86 1.87 2.28
CA PRO A 71 -2.42 0.76 1.47
C PRO A 71 -3.59 0.06 0.78
N ASP A 72 -3.32 -0.57 -0.35
CA ASP A 72 -4.34 -1.36 -1.07
C ASP A 72 -4.78 -2.57 -0.23
N ILE A 73 -3.83 -3.21 0.45
CA ILE A 73 -4.06 -4.31 1.39
C ILE A 73 -3.14 -4.17 2.59
N CYS A 74 -3.65 -4.46 3.78
CA CYS A 74 -2.83 -4.63 4.98
C CYS A 74 -3.33 -5.80 5.83
N LEU A 75 -2.40 -6.41 6.58
CA LEU A 75 -2.70 -7.52 7.49
C LEU A 75 -2.32 -7.15 8.91
N TYR A 76 -3.16 -7.59 9.85
CA TYR A 76 -2.89 -7.58 11.28
C TYR A 76 -2.89 -9.01 11.80
N PRO A 77 -2.06 -9.34 12.80
CA PRO A 77 -2.16 -10.62 13.52
C PRO A 77 -3.59 -10.87 14.00
N ILE A 78 -4.06 -12.11 13.97
CA ILE A 78 -5.42 -12.48 14.38
C ILE A 78 -5.66 -12.24 15.88
N ASP A 79 -4.60 -12.28 16.67
CA ASP A 79 -4.58 -12.02 18.12
C ASP A 79 -4.36 -10.55 18.46
N SER A 80 -4.34 -9.65 17.47
CA SER A 80 -4.34 -8.21 17.73
C SER A 80 -5.56 -7.83 18.58
N ASP A 81 -5.32 -7.01 19.60
CA ASP A 81 -6.26 -6.63 20.67
C ASP A 81 -7.47 -5.77 20.21
N PHE A 82 -7.82 -5.78 18.92
CA PHE A 82 -8.88 -4.92 18.39
C PHE A 82 -9.83 -5.63 17.43
N ASP A 83 -11.13 -5.41 17.64
CA ASP A 83 -12.19 -5.84 16.73
C ASP A 83 -12.13 -4.97 15.46
N LEU A 84 -11.65 -5.53 14.35
CA LEU A 84 -11.63 -4.85 13.05
C LEU A 84 -13.04 -4.55 12.53
N ILE A 85 -14.01 -5.37 12.92
CA ILE A 85 -15.44 -5.08 12.76
C ILE A 85 -15.91 -4.57 14.11
N ASP A 86 -16.01 -3.25 14.25
CA ASP A 86 -16.47 -2.64 15.50
C ASP A 86 -17.94 -3.01 15.73
N THR A 87 -18.19 -3.97 16.63
CA THR A 87 -19.55 -4.34 17.04
C THR A 87 -20.05 -3.54 18.23
N ARG A 88 -19.28 -2.54 18.71
CA ARG A 88 -19.67 -1.69 19.83
C ARG A 88 -20.59 -0.58 19.32
N GLU A 89 -21.44 -0.03 20.20
CA GLU A 89 -22.36 1.08 19.90
C GLU A 89 -21.66 2.44 19.71
N ARG A 90 -20.49 2.47 19.05
CA ARG A 90 -19.72 3.69 18.75
C ARG A 90 -19.54 3.85 17.24
N ASP A 91 -19.26 5.07 16.81
CA ASP A 91 -18.95 5.37 15.40
C ASP A 91 -17.73 4.56 14.93
N ASP A 92 -17.76 4.13 13.66
CA ASP A 92 -16.66 3.41 13.03
C ASP A 92 -15.36 4.22 13.05
N ILE A 93 -14.24 3.51 13.04
CA ILE A 93 -12.92 4.12 13.17
C ILE A 93 -12.38 4.41 11.78
N LEU A 94 -12.39 5.70 11.44
CA LEU A 94 -12.02 6.21 10.13
C LEU A 94 -10.53 6.05 9.79
N ARG A 95 -9.65 6.07 10.80
CA ARG A 95 -8.20 5.88 10.62
C ARG A 95 -7.61 5.06 11.75
N ARG A 96 -6.74 4.10 11.43
CA ARG A 96 -6.12 3.21 12.41
C ARG A 96 -4.72 3.68 12.82
N ALA A 97 -4.53 3.87 14.12
CA ALA A 97 -3.25 4.26 14.69
C ALA A 97 -2.27 3.09 14.86
N GLU A 98 -2.78 1.88 15.07
CA GLU A 98 -1.95 0.67 15.09
C GLU A 98 -1.50 0.34 13.67
N MET A 99 -0.21 0.03 13.51
CA MET A 99 0.37 -0.26 12.20
C MET A 99 0.26 -1.76 11.90
N PRO A 100 -0.09 -2.13 10.65
CA PRO A 100 -0.19 -3.52 10.25
C PRO A 100 1.18 -4.22 10.26
N CYS A 101 1.18 -5.56 10.32
CA CYS A 101 2.42 -6.32 10.20
C CYS A 101 2.88 -6.44 8.74
N LEU A 102 1.94 -6.44 7.79
CA LEU A 102 2.19 -6.45 6.34
C LEU A 102 1.40 -5.33 5.66
N VAL A 103 2.04 -4.65 4.72
CA VAL A 103 1.40 -3.76 3.75
C VAL A 103 1.68 -4.26 2.33
N ILE A 104 0.69 -4.13 1.44
CA ILE A 104 0.83 -4.41 0.02
C ILE A 104 0.36 -3.20 -0.78
N GLU A 105 1.18 -2.79 -1.74
CA GLU A 105 0.89 -1.75 -2.72
C GLU A 105 0.99 -2.39 -4.12
N ILE A 106 0.01 -2.11 -4.97
CA ILE A 106 -0.18 -2.69 -6.29
C ILE A 106 -0.16 -1.56 -7.30
N LEU A 107 0.89 -1.52 -8.13
CA LEU A 107 1.03 -0.45 -9.11
C LEU A 107 -0.14 -0.46 -10.10
N SER A 108 -0.82 0.67 -10.20
CA SER A 108 -1.70 1.02 -11.31
C SER A 108 -0.91 1.63 -12.48
N PRO A 109 -1.45 1.68 -13.71
CA PRO A 109 -0.79 2.29 -14.86
C PRO A 109 -0.42 3.76 -14.68
N THR A 110 -1.13 4.49 -13.80
CA THR A 110 -0.90 5.92 -13.54
C THR A 110 0.06 6.16 -12.38
N ASP A 111 0.42 5.12 -11.63
CA ASP A 111 1.25 5.27 -10.45
C ASP A 111 2.70 5.54 -10.82
N LYS A 112 3.31 6.46 -10.07
CA LYS A 112 4.74 6.67 -10.13
C LYS A 112 5.41 5.72 -9.15
N ILE A 113 6.20 4.77 -9.66
CA ILE A 113 6.96 3.80 -8.85
C ILE A 113 7.73 4.50 -7.70
N ALA A 114 8.35 5.65 -7.97
CA ALA A 114 9.10 6.40 -6.96
C ALA A 114 8.23 6.87 -5.77
N ILE A 115 6.97 7.24 -6.04
CA ILE A 115 5.99 7.65 -5.02
C ILE A 115 5.57 6.43 -4.20
N THR A 116 5.28 5.29 -4.85
CA THR A 116 4.91 4.05 -4.15
C THR A 116 6.06 3.51 -3.28
N VAL A 117 7.30 3.56 -3.78
CA VAL A 117 8.50 3.19 -3.00
C VAL A 117 8.70 4.14 -1.81
N ALA A 118 8.37 5.42 -1.96
CA ALA A 118 8.38 6.36 -0.84
C ALA A 118 7.32 6.01 0.22
N LYS A 119 6.09 5.63 -0.17
CA LYS A 119 5.06 5.09 0.74
C LYS A 119 5.60 3.86 1.51
N ILE A 120 6.20 2.91 0.79
CA ILE A 120 6.81 1.70 1.37
C ILE A 120 7.84 2.05 2.46
N ARG A 121 8.74 2.99 2.18
CA ARG A 121 9.73 3.43 3.17
C ARG A 121 9.09 4.08 4.39
N ALA A 122 8.00 4.83 4.19
CA ALA A 122 7.23 5.40 5.29
C ALA A 122 6.58 4.31 6.16
N TYR A 123 5.94 3.30 5.56
CA TYR A 123 5.38 2.16 6.30
C TYR A 123 6.43 1.44 7.16
N LEU A 124 7.58 1.10 6.57
CA LEU A 124 8.68 0.46 7.30
C LEU A 124 9.19 1.34 8.45
N LYS A 125 9.30 2.65 8.23
CA LYS A 125 9.69 3.62 9.28
C LYS A 125 8.67 3.68 10.43
N LEU A 126 7.40 3.46 10.13
CA LEU A 126 6.30 3.41 11.10
C LEU A 126 6.20 2.08 11.85
N GLY A 127 7.02 1.08 11.51
CA GLY A 127 7.10 -0.19 12.21
C GLY A 127 6.40 -1.36 11.50
N VAL A 128 5.91 -1.17 10.28
CA VAL A 128 5.44 -2.28 9.45
C VAL A 128 6.63 -3.22 9.18
N LYS A 129 6.43 -4.53 9.39
CA LYS A 129 7.53 -5.51 9.37
C LYS A 129 7.94 -5.89 7.95
N SER A 130 6.95 -5.99 7.05
CA SER A 130 7.14 -6.32 5.64
C SER A 130 6.23 -5.48 4.75
N CYS A 131 6.73 -5.09 3.58
CA CYS A 131 5.96 -4.36 2.57
C CYS A 131 6.15 -4.98 1.20
N TRP A 132 5.06 -5.31 0.51
CA TRP A 132 5.10 -5.87 -0.84
C TRP A 132 4.76 -4.80 -1.87
N LEU A 133 5.57 -4.69 -2.92
CA LEU A 133 5.28 -3.91 -4.11
C LEU A 133 4.97 -4.87 -5.27
N VAL A 134 3.74 -4.83 -5.75
CA VAL A 134 3.28 -5.67 -6.85
C VAL A 134 3.40 -4.90 -8.16
N PHE A 135 4.02 -5.54 -9.15
CA PHE A 135 4.18 -5.04 -10.52
C PHE A 135 3.30 -5.86 -11.46
N PRO A 136 2.07 -5.43 -11.76
CA PRO A 136 1.14 -6.26 -12.55
C PRO A 136 1.66 -6.60 -13.95
N ASP A 137 2.22 -5.61 -14.65
CA ASP A 137 2.70 -5.79 -16.04
C ASP A 137 3.91 -6.73 -16.13
N LEU A 138 4.71 -6.79 -15.06
CA LEU A 138 5.87 -7.67 -14.98
C LEU A 138 5.55 -9.03 -14.36
N LYS A 139 4.34 -9.20 -13.81
CA LYS A 139 3.94 -10.36 -12.99
C LYS A 139 5.00 -10.65 -11.93
N ALA A 140 5.41 -9.61 -11.23
CA ALA A 140 6.49 -9.64 -10.27
C ALA A 140 6.09 -8.96 -8.96
N ILE A 141 6.73 -9.36 -7.86
CA ILE A 141 6.52 -8.81 -6.53
C ILE A 141 7.90 -8.57 -5.89
N ALA A 142 8.12 -7.36 -5.36
CA ALA A 142 9.27 -7.03 -4.53
C ALA A 142 8.84 -6.92 -3.07
N ILE A 143 9.50 -7.68 -2.18
CA ILE A 143 9.29 -7.64 -0.74
C ILE A 143 10.40 -6.81 -0.11
N TYR A 144 10.00 -5.76 0.60
CA TYR A 144 10.85 -4.88 1.39
C TYR A 144 10.70 -5.22 2.87
N SER A 145 11.81 -5.23 3.60
CA SER A 145 11.81 -5.46 5.05
C SER A 145 12.58 -4.37 5.80
N ALA A 146 12.36 -4.28 7.12
CA ALA A 146 12.94 -3.26 7.99
C ALA A 146 14.49 -3.19 8.00
N GLY A 147 15.18 -4.19 7.44
CA GLY A 147 16.65 -4.21 7.26
C GLY A 147 17.16 -3.52 5.98
N ASN A 148 16.29 -2.90 5.17
CA ASN A 148 16.57 -2.48 3.78
C ASN A 148 16.87 -3.63 2.81
N ASP A 149 16.60 -4.87 3.21
CA ASP A 149 16.68 -6.01 2.30
C ASP A 149 15.46 -6.01 1.37
N ILE A 150 15.73 -6.28 0.09
CA ILE A 150 14.72 -6.40 -0.97
C ILE A 150 14.88 -7.78 -1.61
N GLN A 151 13.78 -8.53 -1.69
CA GLN A 151 13.70 -9.79 -2.43
C GLN A 151 12.66 -9.67 -3.53
N THR A 152 13.01 -10.07 -4.75
CA THR A 152 12.11 -9.97 -5.91
C THR A 152 11.74 -11.36 -6.40
N PHE A 153 10.47 -11.56 -6.68
CA PHE A 153 9.89 -12.78 -7.21
C PHE A 153 9.20 -12.46 -8.53
N ASP A 154 9.33 -13.35 -9.50
CA ASP A 154 8.72 -13.26 -10.83
C ASP A 154 8.19 -14.63 -11.27
N MET A 155 7.70 -14.73 -12.51
CA MET A 155 7.12 -15.98 -13.03
C MET A 155 8.12 -17.15 -13.16
N GLN A 156 9.43 -16.94 -12.93
CA GLN A 156 10.41 -18.04 -12.84
C GLN A 156 10.38 -18.72 -11.47
N HIS A 157 9.78 -18.08 -10.48
CA HIS A 157 9.59 -18.59 -9.13
C HIS A 157 8.24 -19.31 -9.02
N THR A 158 8.21 -20.42 -8.29
CA THR A 158 6.98 -21.17 -8.02
C THR A 158 6.13 -20.54 -6.92
N GLU A 159 6.79 -19.86 -5.98
CA GLU A 159 6.18 -19.22 -4.83
C GLU A 159 6.94 -17.95 -4.43
N ILE A 160 6.22 -17.09 -3.72
CA ILE A 160 6.75 -15.96 -2.98
C ILE A 160 7.00 -16.42 -1.56
N VAL A 161 8.15 -16.05 -1.01
CA VAL A 161 8.50 -16.33 0.38
C VAL A 161 8.85 -15.04 1.10
N ASP A 162 7.94 -14.57 1.95
CA ASP A 162 8.23 -13.52 2.92
C ASP A 162 8.78 -14.15 4.20
N LYS A 163 10.09 -14.05 4.37
CA LYS A 163 10.80 -14.66 5.50
C LYS A 163 10.55 -13.96 6.84
N ILE A 164 10.09 -12.71 6.83
CA ILE A 164 9.86 -11.94 8.05
C ILE A 164 8.58 -12.40 8.74
N LEU A 165 7.55 -12.69 7.94
CA LEU A 165 6.24 -13.12 8.42
C LEU A 165 5.98 -14.61 8.21
N ASP A 166 6.92 -15.32 7.58
CA ASP A 166 6.77 -16.72 7.17
C ASP A 166 5.47 -16.93 6.36
N ILE A 167 5.33 -16.11 5.31
CA ILE A 167 4.22 -16.18 4.36
C ILE A 167 4.74 -16.80 3.07
N HIS A 168 4.02 -17.82 2.60
CA HIS A 168 4.32 -18.54 1.36
C HIS A 168 3.09 -18.50 0.46
N LEU A 169 3.21 -17.87 -0.70
CA LEU A 169 2.10 -17.79 -1.66
C LEU A 169 2.53 -18.26 -3.05
N SER A 170 1.69 -19.09 -3.67
CA SER A 170 1.95 -19.61 -5.02
C SER A 170 1.89 -18.49 -6.08
N MET A 171 2.98 -18.32 -6.83
CA MET A 171 3.06 -17.34 -7.93
C MET A 171 1.99 -17.59 -9.02
N PRO A 172 1.77 -18.83 -9.48
CA PRO A 172 0.66 -19.15 -10.38
C PRO A 172 -0.71 -18.77 -9.86
N ARG A 173 -0.98 -18.88 -8.54
CA ARG A 173 -2.30 -18.52 -7.98
C ARG A 173 -2.53 -17.01 -7.97
N ILE A 174 -1.48 -16.22 -7.75
CA ILE A 174 -1.56 -14.75 -7.77
C ILE A 174 -1.81 -14.26 -9.21
N PHE A 175 -0.98 -14.70 -10.16
CA PHE A 175 -0.95 -14.18 -11.53
C PHE A 175 -1.69 -15.06 -12.56
N ALA A 176 -2.55 -16.00 -12.12
CA ALA A 176 -3.29 -16.89 -13.00
C ALA A 176 -4.01 -16.13 -14.13
N THR A 177 -3.72 -16.49 -15.38
CA THR A 177 -4.49 -16.06 -16.55
C THR A 177 -5.34 -17.24 -17.03
N LYS A 178 -6.50 -16.98 -17.64
CA LYS A 178 -7.16 -18.02 -18.43
C LYS A 178 -6.19 -18.47 -19.53
N THR A 179 -5.86 -19.76 -19.53
CA THR A 179 -5.28 -20.46 -20.69
C THR A 179 -6.28 -20.54 -21.81
#